data_AF-A0A523TJ51-F1
#
_entry.id   AF-A0A523TJ51-F1
#
_cell.length_a   1.000
_cell.length_b   1.000
_cell.length_c   1.000
_cell.angle_alpha   90.00
_cell.angle_beta   90.00
_cell.angle_gamma   90.00
#
_symmetry.space_group_name_H-M   'P 1'
#
loop_
_entity.id
_entity.type
_entity.pdbx_description
1 polymer ?
#
loop_
_entity_poly.entity_id
_entity_poly.type
_entity_poly.pdbx_seq_one_letter_code
_entity_poly.pdbx_strand_id
1 'polypeptide(L)'
;MSETKYLFERVKRAAKRAIDAERNGDLKVAFDQFLKAAELLNQLIAIERTKRIRDSYYVKAKEYIVRAKEIKLLMNGPSDNGPLKPLPSPPKMQKPHRKDDPPSPPTPKEEKKPPLPPPPKDDIPPPPEDITKKMMRGEDTPPPPPPTKEETKQDEKTTPPPPPPAKPAQKEIDLPTKTTFELLFDEEKYRDCITECAKSVEAELRVRLGLFDEQLTLGMLIDKGINKGLEVLKEFKFVNIIINRIEHENYRPSRADAHKAVDITNRILMS
;
A
#
# COMPACT_ATOMS: atom_id res chain seq x y z
N MET A 1 6.25 -9.00 27.87
CA MET A 1 6.88 -8.51 26.61
C MET A 1 7.49 -9.71 25.90
N SER A 2 7.35 -9.83 24.58
CA SER A 2 7.99 -10.92 23.82
C SER A 2 9.52 -10.78 23.85
N GLU A 3 10.22 -11.90 23.84
CA GLU A 3 11.69 -11.97 23.85
C GLU A 3 12.30 -11.19 22.66
N THR A 4 11.73 -11.36 21.46
CA THR A 4 12.12 -10.62 20.26
C THR A 4 12.04 -9.10 20.45
N LYS A 5 10.94 -8.62 21.05
CA LYS A 5 10.75 -7.18 21.30
C LYS A 5 11.75 -6.65 22.32
N TYR A 6 12.05 -7.44 23.35
CA TYR A 6 13.07 -7.09 24.34
C TYR A 6 14.47 -6.99 23.71
N LEU A 7 14.88 -7.98 22.91
CA LEU A 7 16.17 -7.98 22.21
C LEU A 7 16.28 -6.81 21.23
N PHE A 8 15.22 -6.53 20.47
CA PHE A 8 15.19 -5.43 19.52
C PHE A 8 15.40 -4.06 20.20
N GLU A 9 14.75 -3.83 21.34
CA GLU A 9 14.96 -2.60 22.12
C GLU A 9 16.38 -2.50 22.73
N ARG A 10 17.06 -3.63 22.94
CA ARG A 10 18.48 -3.63 23.33
C ARG A 10 19.39 -3.31 22.15
N VAL A 11 19.11 -3.83 20.96
CA VAL A 11 19.82 -3.47 19.72
C VAL A 11 19.77 -1.97 19.50
N LYS A 12 18.56 -1.36 19.56
CA LYS A 12 18.38 0.09 19.39
C LYS A 12 19.21 0.89 20.39
N ARG A 13 19.19 0.50 21.66
CA ARG A 13 19.95 1.18 22.73
C ARG A 13 21.45 1.07 22.52
N ALA A 14 21.97 -0.10 22.16
CA ALA A 14 23.39 -0.31 21.89
C ALA A 14 23.84 0.50 20.66
N ALA A 15 23.10 0.42 19.55
CA ALA A 15 23.41 1.16 18.33
C ALA A 15 23.39 2.68 18.54
N LYS A 16 22.38 3.20 19.26
CA LYS A 16 22.32 4.63 19.60
C LYS A 16 23.54 5.06 20.43
N ARG A 17 23.89 4.30 21.47
CA ARG A 17 25.08 4.59 22.30
C ARG A 17 26.37 4.54 21.49
N ALA A 18 26.49 3.61 20.54
CA ALA A 18 27.65 3.52 19.66
C ALA A 18 27.83 4.80 18.84
N ILE A 19 26.75 5.30 18.25
CA ILE A 19 26.75 6.50 17.39
C ILE A 19 26.99 7.76 18.20
N ASP A 20 26.37 7.86 19.39
CA ASP A 20 26.59 9.00 20.29
C ASP A 20 28.06 9.02 20.77
N ALA A 21 28.63 7.87 21.16
CA ALA A 21 30.03 7.77 21.55
C ALA A 21 31.00 8.10 20.40
N GLU A 22 30.70 7.62 19.19
CA GLU A 22 31.49 7.92 18.00
C GLU A 22 31.51 9.43 17.70
N ARG A 23 30.35 10.10 17.79
CA ARG A 23 30.25 11.56 17.60
C ARG A 23 31.00 12.35 18.67
N ASN A 24 31.10 11.81 19.87
CA ASN A 24 31.86 12.41 20.97
C ASN A 24 33.36 12.12 20.90
N GLY A 25 33.81 11.30 19.96
CA GLY A 25 35.21 10.88 19.85
C GLY A 25 35.61 9.73 20.79
N ASP A 26 34.67 9.15 21.54
CA ASP A 26 34.90 8.01 22.42
C ASP A 26 34.97 6.69 21.63
N LEU A 27 35.99 6.56 20.80
CA LEU A 27 36.13 5.46 19.82
C LEU A 27 36.10 4.07 20.47
N LYS A 28 36.67 3.91 21.67
CA LYS A 28 36.63 2.64 22.40
C LYS A 28 35.19 2.22 22.76
N VAL A 29 34.40 3.16 23.27
CA VAL A 29 33.00 2.90 23.65
C VAL A 29 32.17 2.65 22.39
N ALA A 30 32.40 3.42 21.34
CA ALA A 30 31.73 3.23 20.05
C ALA A 30 31.98 1.81 19.50
N PHE A 31 33.24 1.37 19.49
CA PHE A 31 33.65 0.03 19.08
C PHE A 31 32.90 -1.07 19.84
N ASP A 32 32.95 -1.03 21.16
CA ASP A 32 32.31 -2.04 22.02
C ASP A 32 30.78 -2.08 21.82
N GLN A 33 30.14 -0.92 21.66
CA GLN A 33 28.69 -0.84 21.46
C GLN A 33 28.25 -1.30 20.08
N PHE A 34 29.02 -1.05 19.01
CA PHE A 34 28.72 -1.58 17.68
C PHE A 34 28.81 -3.12 17.66
N LEU A 35 29.83 -3.71 18.29
CA LEU A 35 29.94 -5.16 18.41
C LEU A 35 28.76 -5.74 19.21
N LYS A 36 28.37 -5.09 20.30
CA LYS A 36 27.22 -5.51 21.11
C LYS A 36 25.90 -5.45 20.34
N ALA A 37 25.72 -4.42 19.49
CA ALA A 37 24.54 -4.32 18.64
C ALA A 37 24.50 -5.45 17.58
N ALA A 38 25.64 -5.80 16.99
CA ALA A 38 25.75 -6.92 16.04
C ALA A 38 25.48 -8.27 16.70
N GLU A 39 25.99 -8.50 17.91
CA GLU A 39 25.73 -9.72 18.69
C GLU A 39 24.23 -9.92 18.98
N LEU A 40 23.56 -8.86 19.43
CA LEU A 40 22.12 -8.89 19.70
C LEU A 40 21.29 -9.11 18.42
N LEU A 41 21.75 -8.58 17.27
CA LEU A 41 21.13 -8.87 15.98
C LEU A 41 21.29 -10.34 15.58
N ASN A 42 22.45 -10.96 15.85
CA ASN A 42 22.64 -12.40 15.62
C ASN A 42 21.72 -13.26 16.49
N GLN A 43 21.47 -12.85 17.74
CA GLN A 43 20.47 -13.52 18.60
C GLN A 43 19.06 -13.39 18.01
N LEU A 44 18.69 -12.21 17.50
CA LEU A 44 17.40 -12.00 16.82
C LEU A 44 17.26 -12.87 15.56
N ILE A 45 18.33 -13.01 14.77
CA ILE A 45 18.33 -13.85 13.56
C ILE A 45 18.04 -15.30 13.89
N ALA A 46 18.55 -15.81 15.02
CA ALA A 46 18.35 -17.20 15.44
C ALA A 46 16.89 -17.52 15.81
N ILE A 47 16.16 -16.55 16.37
CA ILE A 47 14.77 -16.74 16.82
C ILE A 47 13.72 -16.28 15.79
N GLU A 48 14.10 -15.44 14.84
CA GLU A 48 13.18 -14.88 13.85
C GLU A 48 12.77 -15.92 12.80
N ARG A 49 11.46 -16.10 12.62
CA ARG A 49 10.90 -17.10 11.69
C ARG A 49 10.90 -16.59 10.25
N THR A 50 10.72 -15.29 10.08
CA THR A 50 10.53 -14.68 8.76
C THR A 50 11.86 -14.45 8.06
N LYS A 51 12.11 -15.16 6.95
CA LYS A 51 13.36 -15.05 6.17
C LYS A 51 13.69 -13.61 5.79
N ARG A 52 12.71 -12.84 5.30
CA ARG A 52 12.90 -11.43 4.92
C ARG A 52 13.40 -10.55 6.08
N ILE A 53 12.90 -10.79 7.30
CA ILE A 53 13.31 -10.05 8.49
C ILE A 53 14.71 -10.48 8.92
N ARG A 54 15.00 -11.79 8.92
CA ARG A 54 16.35 -12.31 9.18
C ARG A 54 17.40 -11.70 8.24
N ASP A 55 17.10 -11.66 6.94
CA ASP A 55 17.99 -11.08 5.93
C ASP A 55 18.28 -9.60 6.24
N SER A 56 17.25 -8.84 6.66
CA SER A 56 17.41 -7.44 7.10
C SER A 56 18.31 -7.29 8.33
N TYR A 57 18.10 -8.12 9.37
CA TYR A 57 18.95 -8.12 10.56
C TYR A 57 20.40 -8.50 10.24
N TYR A 58 20.60 -9.44 9.31
CA TYR A 58 21.91 -9.88 8.87
C TYR A 58 22.69 -8.76 8.16
N VAL A 59 22.04 -8.02 7.26
CA VAL A 59 22.64 -6.85 6.60
C VAL A 59 23.06 -5.81 7.63
N LYS A 60 22.19 -5.50 8.60
CA LYS A 60 22.52 -4.53 9.66
C LYS A 60 23.63 -5.00 10.60
N ALA A 61 23.68 -6.28 10.94
CA ALA A 61 24.77 -6.84 11.76
C ALA A 61 26.12 -6.70 11.04
N LYS A 62 26.16 -6.96 9.73
CA LYS A 62 27.35 -6.74 8.91
C LYS A 62 27.81 -5.29 8.91
N GLU A 63 26.89 -4.34 8.73
CA GLU A 63 27.21 -2.90 8.77
C GLU A 63 27.86 -2.50 10.10
N TYR A 64 27.30 -2.95 11.23
CA TYR A 64 27.89 -2.66 12.55
C TYR A 64 29.28 -3.28 12.73
N ILE A 65 29.50 -4.50 12.23
CA ILE A 65 30.82 -5.15 12.25
C ILE A 65 31.83 -4.38 11.39
N VAL A 66 31.44 -3.94 10.19
CA VAL A 66 32.31 -3.13 9.32
C VAL A 66 32.68 -1.82 10.01
N ARG A 67 31.70 -1.11 10.60
CA ARG A 67 31.98 0.13 11.32
C ARG A 67 32.89 -0.06 12.53
N ALA A 68 32.69 -1.13 13.31
CA ALA A 68 33.59 -1.47 14.41
C ALA A 68 35.02 -1.72 13.90
N LYS A 69 35.22 -2.38 12.76
CA LYS A 69 36.56 -2.56 12.17
C LYS A 69 37.20 -1.23 11.77
N GLU A 70 36.45 -0.31 11.17
CA GLU A 70 36.93 1.03 10.82
C GLU A 70 37.37 1.81 12.06
N ILE A 71 36.54 1.81 13.12
CA ILE A 71 36.87 2.46 14.40
C ILE A 71 38.13 1.83 15.02
N LYS A 72 38.28 0.50 14.97
CA LYS A 72 39.47 -0.18 15.48
C LYS A 72 40.74 0.23 14.74
N LEU A 73 40.66 0.48 13.42
CA LEU A 73 41.80 0.98 12.65
C LEU A 73 42.19 2.40 13.10
N LEU A 74 41.21 3.27 13.35
CA LEU A 74 41.45 4.63 13.85
C LEU A 74 42.05 4.65 15.25
N MET A 75 41.71 3.68 16.10
CA MET A 75 42.30 3.55 17.43
C MET A 75 43.78 3.12 17.40
N ASN A 76 44.21 2.40 16.37
CA ASN A 76 45.53 1.75 16.30
C ASN A 76 46.51 2.38 15.30
N GLY A 77 46.05 3.30 14.43
CA GLY A 77 46.88 3.88 13.37
C GLY A 77 47.62 5.16 13.80
N PRO A 78 48.81 5.45 13.24
CA PRO A 78 49.39 6.79 13.29
C PRO A 78 48.42 7.75 12.58
N SER A 79 48.18 8.90 13.20
CA SER A 79 47.13 9.88 12.86
C SER A 79 47.38 10.55 11.50
N ASP A 80 47.19 9.80 10.42
CA ASP A 80 47.33 10.28 9.06
C ASP A 80 46.24 9.59 8.26
N ASN A 81 45.04 10.19 8.19
CA ASN A 81 44.03 9.99 7.15
C ASN A 81 42.69 10.65 7.54
N GLY A 82 42.28 11.63 6.72
CA GLY A 82 40.92 11.88 6.22
C GLY A 82 39.71 11.92 7.17
N PRO A 83 38.82 12.93 7.08
CA PRO A 83 37.56 12.94 7.80
C PRO A 83 36.74 11.68 7.48
N LEU A 84 36.32 10.96 8.53
CA LEU A 84 35.37 9.84 8.41
C LEU A 84 34.16 10.30 7.60
N LYS A 85 33.77 9.50 6.59
CA LYS A 85 32.45 9.66 5.97
C LYS A 85 31.43 9.48 7.10
N PRO A 86 30.62 10.50 7.43
CA PRO A 86 29.60 10.35 8.44
C PRO A 86 28.67 9.25 7.96
N LEU A 87 28.39 8.27 8.83
CA LEU A 87 27.32 7.33 8.56
C LEU A 87 26.08 8.18 8.21
N PRO A 88 25.31 7.85 7.15
CA PRO A 88 23.96 8.39 7.04
C PRO A 88 23.32 8.15 8.40
N SER A 89 22.87 9.24 9.05
CA SER A 89 22.29 9.17 10.38
C SER A 89 21.36 7.97 10.40
N PRO A 90 21.42 7.10 11.43
CA PRO A 90 20.44 6.03 11.53
C PRO A 90 19.10 6.70 11.31
N PRO A 91 18.30 6.28 10.30
CA PRO A 91 17.02 6.93 10.04
C PRO A 91 16.35 7.05 11.39
N LYS A 92 16.00 8.27 11.81
CA LYS A 92 15.36 8.52 13.11
C LYS A 92 14.27 7.46 13.21
N MET A 93 14.50 6.41 13.99
CA MET A 93 13.45 5.45 14.32
C MET A 93 12.52 6.28 15.18
N GLN A 94 11.54 6.90 14.52
CA GLN A 94 10.59 7.77 15.16
C GLN A 94 9.99 6.96 16.29
N LYS A 95 10.17 7.44 17.51
CA LYS A 95 9.35 7.00 18.64
C LYS A 95 7.91 7.12 18.15
N PRO A 96 7.03 6.13 18.40
CA PRO A 96 5.62 6.27 18.05
C PRO A 96 5.09 7.53 18.72
N HIS A 97 4.82 8.56 17.92
CA HIS A 97 4.14 9.75 18.41
C HIS A 97 2.68 9.36 18.59
N ARG A 98 2.29 9.04 19.83
CA ARG A 98 0.91 9.27 20.26
C ARG A 98 0.72 10.77 20.28
N LYS A 99 -0.11 11.29 19.39
CA LYS A 99 -0.81 12.56 19.61
C LYS A 99 -2.16 12.21 20.25
N ASP A 100 -2.59 13.12 21.11
CA ASP A 100 -3.88 13.20 21.79
C ASP A 100 -3.93 12.54 23.18
N ASP A 101 -3.21 13.13 24.14
CA ASP A 101 -3.67 13.13 25.54
C ASP A 101 -4.49 14.42 25.77
N PRO A 102 -5.76 14.33 26.21
CA PRO A 102 -6.57 15.48 26.61
C PRO A 102 -6.11 16.03 27.97
N PRO A 103 -6.45 17.29 28.32
CA PRO A 103 -5.98 17.92 29.55
C PRO A 103 -6.53 17.19 30.79
N SER A 104 -5.64 17.00 31.77
CA SER A 104 -5.94 16.35 33.04
C SER A 104 -7.05 17.07 33.81
N PRO A 105 -8.06 16.36 34.35
CA PRO A 105 -9.01 16.94 35.30
C PRO A 105 -8.37 17.07 36.70
N PRO A 106 -8.85 18.01 37.54
CA PRO A 106 -8.34 18.18 38.89
C PRO A 106 -8.70 16.99 39.78
N THR A 107 -7.74 16.62 40.62
CA THR A 107 -7.78 15.54 41.60
C THR A 107 -8.94 15.70 42.60
N PRO A 108 -9.87 14.73 42.70
CA PRO A 108 -10.79 14.64 43.84
C PRO A 108 -10.05 14.00 45.03
N LYS A 109 -10.34 14.54 46.23
CA LYS A 109 -9.87 14.03 47.51
C LYS A 109 -10.22 12.55 47.69
N GLU A 110 -9.27 11.82 48.23
CA GLU A 110 -9.30 10.40 48.56
C GLU A 110 -10.36 10.11 49.64
N GLU A 111 -11.49 9.53 49.22
CA GLU A 111 -12.51 8.98 50.13
C GLU A 111 -12.41 7.45 50.11
N LYS A 112 -12.12 6.86 51.27
CA LYS A 112 -11.93 5.42 51.47
C LYS A 112 -13.21 4.65 51.11
N LYS A 113 -13.17 3.85 50.04
CA LYS A 113 -14.21 2.88 49.73
C LYS A 113 -14.07 1.60 50.59
N PRO A 114 -15.19 0.97 51.04
CA PRO A 114 -15.18 -0.32 51.73
C PRO A 114 -14.77 -1.46 50.80
N PRO A 115 -14.29 -2.61 51.35
CA PRO A 115 -13.86 -3.75 50.55
C PRO A 115 -15.02 -4.39 49.77
N LEU A 116 -14.75 -4.75 48.51
CA LEU A 116 -15.69 -5.44 47.62
C LEU A 116 -15.93 -6.89 48.07
N PRO A 117 -17.17 -7.42 47.90
CA PRO A 117 -17.46 -8.83 48.12
C PRO A 117 -16.84 -9.73 47.03
N PRO A 118 -16.60 -11.02 47.34
CA PRO A 118 -15.99 -11.96 46.39
C PRO A 118 -16.90 -12.23 45.18
N PRO A 119 -16.32 -12.57 44.02
CA PRO A 119 -17.07 -12.81 42.80
C PRO A 119 -17.93 -14.08 42.89
N PRO A 120 -19.14 -14.07 42.29
CA PRO A 120 -19.94 -15.27 42.18
C PRO A 120 -19.27 -16.27 41.23
N LYS A 121 -19.35 -17.55 41.60
CA LYS A 121 -19.00 -18.66 40.74
C LYS A 121 -20.16 -18.95 39.78
N ASP A 122 -19.81 -19.64 38.70
CA ASP A 122 -20.68 -20.40 37.79
C ASP A 122 -21.17 -19.63 36.55
N ASP A 123 -20.65 -20.00 35.38
CA ASP A 123 -21.28 -20.99 34.49
C ASP A 123 -20.63 -20.91 33.10
N ILE A 124 -19.92 -21.96 32.72
CA ILE A 124 -19.31 -22.12 31.39
C ILE A 124 -20.39 -22.71 30.47
N PRO A 125 -20.80 -22.03 29.38
CA PRO A 125 -21.69 -22.65 28.41
C PRO A 125 -20.94 -23.70 27.56
N PRO A 126 -21.58 -24.82 27.17
CA PRO A 126 -20.96 -25.85 26.35
C PRO A 126 -20.76 -25.37 24.89
N PRO A 127 -19.81 -25.97 24.15
CA PRO A 127 -19.51 -25.59 22.77
C PRO A 127 -20.62 -26.05 21.80
N PRO A 128 -20.83 -25.34 20.68
CA PRO A 128 -21.81 -25.74 19.67
C PRO A 128 -21.33 -26.95 18.84
N GLU A 129 -22.28 -27.83 18.54
CA GLU A 129 -22.12 -29.08 17.81
C GLU A 129 -21.85 -28.87 16.29
N ASP A 130 -21.13 -29.85 15.74
CA ASP A 130 -20.77 -30.03 14.34
C ASP A 130 -21.97 -30.06 13.39
N ILE A 131 -21.96 -29.19 12.37
CA ILE A 131 -22.94 -29.19 11.27
C ILE A 131 -22.23 -29.57 9.96
N THR A 132 -21.64 -30.77 9.92
CA THR A 132 -21.32 -31.45 8.66
C THR A 132 -22.48 -32.34 8.24
N LYS A 133 -23.45 -31.81 7.49
CA LYS A 133 -24.28 -32.61 6.56
C LYS A 133 -25.24 -31.75 5.73
N LYS A 134 -25.32 -32.12 4.44
CA LYS A 134 -26.25 -31.69 3.39
C LYS A 134 -25.85 -30.43 2.64
N MET A 135 -25.29 -30.63 1.45
CA MET A 135 -25.87 -30.14 0.19
C MET A 135 -25.11 -30.78 -0.99
N MET A 136 -25.54 -31.99 -1.36
CA MET A 136 -25.47 -32.47 -2.73
C MET A 136 -26.88 -32.37 -3.29
N ARG A 137 -27.10 -31.46 -4.25
CA ARG A 137 -28.23 -31.53 -5.17
C ARG A 137 -27.85 -30.75 -6.41
N GLY A 138 -27.73 -31.47 -7.53
CA GLY A 138 -27.49 -30.90 -8.85
C GLY A 138 -28.71 -30.12 -9.33
N GLU A 139 -28.43 -29.08 -10.10
CA GLU A 139 -29.44 -28.40 -10.91
C GLU A 139 -28.97 -28.40 -12.37
N ASP A 140 -29.88 -28.89 -13.20
CA ASP A 140 -29.80 -29.07 -14.64
C ASP A 140 -29.75 -27.73 -15.39
N THR A 141 -28.72 -27.57 -16.22
CA THR A 141 -28.64 -26.51 -17.23
C THR A 141 -29.56 -26.82 -18.42
N PRO A 142 -30.44 -25.89 -18.86
CA PRO A 142 -31.16 -26.04 -20.13
C PRO A 142 -30.27 -25.65 -21.33
N PRO A 143 -30.45 -26.30 -22.51
CA PRO A 143 -29.65 -26.05 -23.71
C PRO A 143 -30.12 -24.79 -24.49
N PRO A 144 -29.24 -24.23 -25.35
CA PRO A 144 -29.55 -23.01 -26.12
C PRO A 144 -30.51 -23.26 -27.30
N PRO A 145 -31.27 -22.24 -27.73
CA PRO A 145 -32.21 -22.35 -28.84
C PRO A 145 -31.53 -22.36 -30.23
N PRO A 146 -32.14 -23.01 -31.25
CA PRO A 146 -31.60 -23.13 -32.61
C PRO A 146 -31.83 -21.88 -33.48
N PRO A 147 -31.10 -21.74 -34.61
CA PRO A 147 -31.18 -20.58 -35.49
C PRO A 147 -32.39 -20.64 -36.44
N THR A 148 -33.16 -19.55 -36.50
CA THR A 148 -34.28 -19.39 -37.42
C THR A 148 -33.78 -19.13 -38.85
N LYS A 149 -34.08 -20.06 -39.76
CA LYS A 149 -34.16 -19.82 -41.21
C LYS A 149 -35.56 -19.30 -41.52
N GLU A 150 -35.68 -18.21 -42.26
CA GLU A 150 -36.89 -17.90 -43.00
C GLU A 150 -36.54 -17.61 -44.47
N GLU A 151 -37.07 -18.49 -45.33
CA GLU A 151 -37.21 -18.32 -46.77
C GLU A 151 -38.46 -17.50 -47.07
N THR A 152 -38.30 -16.50 -47.94
CA THR A 152 -39.07 -16.27 -49.17
C THR A 152 -40.61 -16.28 -49.12
N LYS A 153 -41.21 -15.13 -49.47
CA LYS A 153 -42.33 -15.07 -50.42
C LYS A 153 -42.48 -13.69 -51.09
N GLN A 154 -42.48 -13.77 -52.43
CA GLN A 154 -43.22 -13.01 -53.47
C GLN A 154 -44.37 -12.12 -52.97
N ASP A 155 -44.87 -11.08 -53.66
CA ASP A 155 -44.72 -10.47 -54.97
C ASP A 155 -45.52 -9.16 -54.82
N GLU A 156 -45.04 -7.98 -55.21
CA GLU A 156 -45.93 -7.03 -55.89
C GLU A 156 -45.15 -5.95 -56.64
N LYS A 157 -45.49 -5.90 -57.93
CA LYS A 157 -44.95 -5.06 -58.97
C LYS A 157 -45.57 -3.67 -58.85
N THR A 158 -44.78 -2.70 -58.42
CA THR A 158 -45.08 -1.29 -58.69
C THR A 158 -43.76 -0.57 -58.89
N THR A 159 -43.53 -0.09 -60.11
CA THR A 159 -42.39 0.75 -60.49
C THR A 159 -42.60 2.17 -59.96
N PRO A 160 -41.62 2.75 -59.25
CA PRO A 160 -41.48 4.20 -59.17
C PRO A 160 -40.01 4.60 -59.55
N PRO A 161 -39.68 5.90 -59.62
CA PRO A 161 -38.96 6.56 -60.72
C PRO A 161 -37.43 6.33 -60.68
N PRO A 162 -36.65 6.82 -61.68
CA PRO A 162 -35.21 6.61 -61.75
C PRO A 162 -34.48 7.07 -60.46
N PRO A 163 -33.40 6.38 -60.07
CA PRO A 163 -32.66 6.71 -58.87
C PRO A 163 -32.01 8.10 -58.98
N PRO A 164 -32.01 8.90 -57.90
CA PRO A 164 -31.15 10.08 -57.83
C PRO A 164 -29.67 9.66 -57.94
N PRO A 165 -28.80 10.53 -58.49
CA PRO A 165 -27.41 10.20 -58.77
C PRO A 165 -26.72 9.67 -57.52
N ALA A 166 -25.99 8.57 -57.69
CA ALA A 166 -25.20 7.91 -56.66
C ALA A 166 -24.39 8.96 -55.88
N LYS A 167 -24.72 9.15 -54.60
CA LYS A 167 -23.80 9.82 -53.67
C LYS A 167 -22.49 9.01 -53.70
N PRO A 168 -21.33 9.67 -53.82
CA PRO A 168 -20.06 8.96 -53.79
C PRO A 168 -20.00 8.15 -52.50
N ALA A 169 -19.68 6.87 -52.64
CA ALA A 169 -19.44 5.96 -51.54
C ALA A 169 -18.46 6.66 -50.58
N GLN A 170 -18.99 7.12 -49.45
CA GLN A 170 -18.16 7.53 -48.33
C GLN A 170 -17.40 6.26 -47.96
N LYS A 171 -16.11 6.24 -48.31
CA LYS A 171 -15.18 5.30 -47.68
C LYS A 171 -15.37 5.53 -46.19
N GLU A 172 -15.98 4.56 -45.54
CA GLU A 172 -16.00 4.44 -44.09
C GLU A 172 -14.53 4.31 -43.70
N ILE A 173 -13.91 5.45 -43.41
CA ILE A 173 -12.60 5.46 -42.78
C ILE A 173 -12.91 4.96 -41.40
N ASP A 174 -12.56 3.70 -41.15
CA ASP A 174 -12.62 3.06 -39.86
C ASP A 174 -11.58 3.77 -38.98
N LEU A 175 -11.94 4.96 -38.48
CA LEU A 175 -11.12 5.71 -37.56
C LEU A 175 -10.97 4.82 -36.33
N PRO A 176 -9.75 4.60 -35.82
CA PRO A 176 -9.56 3.85 -34.59
C PRO A 176 -10.38 4.53 -33.49
N THR A 177 -11.46 3.87 -33.07
CA THR A 177 -12.39 4.33 -32.03
C THR A 177 -11.73 4.46 -30.66
N LYS A 178 -10.48 4.01 -30.53
CA LYS A 178 -9.64 4.24 -29.36
C LYS A 178 -9.03 5.63 -29.43
N THR A 179 -9.53 6.52 -28.58
CA THR A 179 -8.92 7.83 -28.35
C THR A 179 -7.43 7.68 -28.01
N THR A 180 -6.59 8.64 -28.40
CA THR A 180 -5.13 8.66 -28.09
C THR A 180 -4.84 8.41 -26.60
N PHE A 181 -5.78 8.77 -25.72
CA PHE A 181 -5.72 8.50 -24.29
C PHE A 181 -5.87 7.01 -23.94
N GLU A 182 -6.75 6.25 -24.61
CA GLU A 182 -6.87 4.79 -24.44
C GLU A 182 -5.67 4.02 -24.98
N LEU A 183 -4.93 4.61 -25.92
CA LEU A 183 -3.64 4.08 -26.38
C LEU A 183 -2.48 4.39 -25.41
N LEU A 184 -2.59 5.45 -24.62
CA LEU A 184 -1.55 5.90 -23.68
C LEU A 184 -1.75 5.40 -22.25
N PHE A 185 -2.99 5.09 -21.85
CA PHE A 185 -3.33 4.60 -20.51
C PHE A 185 -3.96 3.21 -20.59
N ASP A 186 -3.09 2.20 -20.54
CA ASP A 186 -3.47 0.83 -20.26
C ASP A 186 -3.74 0.71 -18.75
N GLU A 187 -5.01 0.51 -18.37
CA GLU A 187 -5.46 0.47 -16.96
C GLU A 187 -4.72 -0.61 -16.16
N GLU A 188 -4.39 -1.74 -16.77
CA GLU A 188 -3.61 -2.81 -16.12
C GLU A 188 -2.16 -2.37 -15.89
N LYS A 189 -1.49 -1.81 -16.90
CA LYS A 189 -0.11 -1.33 -16.75
C LYS A 189 0.00 -0.20 -15.73
N TYR A 190 -0.96 0.71 -15.70
CA TYR A 190 -1.00 1.78 -14.72
C TYR A 190 -1.19 1.22 -13.30
N ARG A 191 -2.11 0.26 -13.14
CA ARG A 191 -2.35 -0.43 -11.87
C ARG A 191 -1.10 -1.15 -11.38
N ASP A 192 -0.40 -1.86 -12.26
CA ASP A 192 0.84 -2.57 -11.93
C ASP A 192 1.95 -1.59 -11.53
N CYS A 193 2.13 -0.51 -12.28
CA CYS A 193 3.11 0.54 -11.97
C CYS A 193 2.85 1.19 -10.60
N ILE A 194 1.59 1.55 -10.31
CA ILE A 194 1.20 2.09 -9.01
C ILE A 194 1.40 1.07 -7.90
N THR A 195 1.05 -0.19 -8.15
CA THR A 195 1.22 -1.27 -7.16
C THR A 195 2.70 -1.48 -6.84
N GLU A 196 3.58 -1.45 -7.83
CA GLU A 196 5.04 -1.53 -7.60
C GLU A 196 5.57 -0.30 -6.87
N CYS A 197 5.16 0.91 -7.26
CA CYS A 197 5.55 2.13 -6.55
C CYS A 197 5.09 2.09 -5.09
N ALA A 198 3.86 1.64 -4.84
CA ALA A 198 3.31 1.54 -3.50
C ALA A 198 4.02 0.46 -2.67
N LYS A 199 4.37 -0.70 -3.26
CA LYS A 199 5.20 -1.72 -2.61
C LYS A 199 6.61 -1.21 -2.30
N SER A 200 7.18 -0.38 -3.17
CA SER A 200 8.49 0.24 -2.96
C SER A 200 8.45 1.24 -1.80
N VAL A 201 7.47 2.14 -1.81
CA VAL A 201 7.22 3.10 -0.71
C VAL A 201 6.89 2.36 0.59
N GLU A 202 6.11 1.29 0.54
CA GLU A 202 5.83 0.44 1.70
C GLU A 202 7.10 -0.19 2.26
N ALA A 203 7.93 -0.79 1.40
CA ALA A 203 9.20 -1.38 1.80
C ALA A 203 10.12 -0.34 2.44
N GLU A 204 10.19 0.86 1.86
CA GLU A 204 10.96 1.97 2.40
C GLU A 204 10.40 2.47 3.74
N LEU A 205 9.09 2.62 3.86
CA LEU A 205 8.42 3.00 5.11
C LEU A 205 8.61 1.94 6.19
N ARG A 206 8.54 0.64 5.86
CA ARG A 206 8.82 -0.46 6.80
C ARG A 206 10.27 -0.40 7.29
N VAL A 207 11.23 -0.13 6.41
CA VAL A 207 12.64 0.04 6.77
C VAL A 207 12.85 1.27 7.66
N ARG A 208 12.20 2.41 7.34
CA ARG A 208 12.35 3.67 8.09
C ARG A 208 11.61 3.68 9.43
N LEU A 209 10.43 3.09 9.49
CA LEU A 209 9.56 3.08 10.68
C LEU A 209 9.79 1.85 11.58
N GLY A 210 10.52 0.83 11.10
CA GLY A 210 10.74 -0.40 11.85
C GLY A 210 9.45 -1.20 12.11
N LEU A 211 8.41 -0.98 11.30
CA LEU A 211 7.13 -1.67 11.36
C LEU A 211 7.26 -3.02 10.63
N PHE A 212 7.75 -4.03 11.34
CA PHE A 212 7.90 -5.39 10.80
C PHE A 212 6.70 -6.30 11.09
N ASP A 213 5.79 -5.90 11.99
CA ASP A 213 4.70 -6.76 12.50
C ASP A 213 3.28 -6.33 12.12
N GLU A 214 3.10 -5.17 11.47
CA GLU A 214 1.78 -4.70 11.04
C GLU A 214 1.57 -4.94 9.54
N GLN A 215 1.51 -6.20 9.12
CA GLN A 215 1.16 -6.54 7.73
C GLN A 215 -0.27 -6.13 7.36
N LEU A 216 -1.16 -5.96 8.35
CA LEU A 216 -2.59 -5.75 8.10
C LEU A 216 -2.98 -4.28 7.89
N THR A 217 -2.30 -3.30 8.50
CA THR A 217 -2.77 -1.91 8.48
C THR A 217 -2.21 -1.11 7.31
N LEU A 218 -0.89 -1.19 7.06
CA LEU A 218 -0.25 -0.41 6.00
C LEU A 218 -0.57 -0.94 4.60
N GLY A 219 -0.57 -2.26 4.42
CA GLY A 219 -1.00 -2.89 3.16
C GLY A 219 -2.46 -2.54 2.81
N MET A 220 -3.37 -2.58 3.80
CA MET A 220 -4.77 -2.17 3.61
C MET A 220 -4.93 -0.67 3.34
N LEU A 221 -4.11 0.19 3.95
CA LEU A 221 -4.11 1.64 3.67
C LEU A 221 -3.61 1.93 2.26
N ILE A 222 -2.57 1.22 1.83
CA ILE A 222 -2.05 1.29 0.46
C ILE A 222 -3.10 0.81 -0.54
N ASP A 223 -3.68 -0.36 -0.34
CA ASP A 223 -4.72 -0.88 -1.23
C ASP A 223 -5.95 0.05 -1.27
N LYS A 224 -6.37 0.60 -0.13
CA LYS A 224 -7.43 1.63 -0.08
C LYS A 224 -7.04 2.88 -0.86
N GLY A 225 -5.79 3.34 -0.72
CA GLY A 225 -5.26 4.49 -1.46
C GLY A 225 -5.21 4.25 -2.96
N ILE A 226 -4.74 3.08 -3.39
CA ILE A 226 -4.70 2.65 -4.79
C ILE A 226 -6.12 2.59 -5.37
N ASN A 227 -7.05 1.94 -4.67
CA ASN A 227 -8.44 1.83 -5.12
C ASN A 227 -9.10 3.21 -5.24
N LYS A 228 -8.87 4.09 -4.25
CA LYS A 228 -9.37 5.47 -4.31
C LYS A 228 -8.75 6.27 -5.47
N GLY A 229 -7.45 6.08 -5.74
CA GLY A 229 -6.78 6.69 -6.89
C GLY A 229 -7.33 6.20 -8.23
N LEU A 230 -7.66 4.91 -8.35
CA LEU A 230 -8.30 4.35 -9.54
C LEU A 230 -9.72 4.88 -9.74
N GLU A 231 -10.50 5.07 -8.67
CA GLU A 231 -11.82 5.72 -8.77
C GLU A 231 -11.70 7.16 -9.30
N VAL A 232 -10.76 7.94 -8.76
CA VAL A 232 -10.51 9.31 -9.24
C VAL A 232 -10.08 9.32 -10.71
N LEU A 233 -9.27 8.35 -11.15
CA LEU A 233 -8.89 8.25 -12.56
C LEU A 233 -10.05 7.88 -13.49
N LYS A 234 -10.98 7.04 -13.03
CA LYS A 234 -12.21 6.76 -13.78
C LYS A 234 -13.07 8.02 -13.92
N GLU A 235 -13.16 8.82 -12.86
CA GLU A 235 -13.82 10.13 -12.90
C GLU A 235 -13.10 11.09 -13.85
N PHE A 236 -11.76 11.12 -13.85
CA PHE A 236 -10.96 11.93 -14.78
C PHE A 236 -11.14 11.49 -16.24
N LYS A 237 -11.20 10.17 -16.51
CA LYS A 237 -11.46 9.62 -17.86
C LYS A 237 -12.82 10.11 -18.38
N PHE A 238 -13.85 10.15 -17.53
CA PHE A 238 -15.16 10.67 -17.91
C PHE A 238 -15.10 12.15 -18.35
N VAL A 239 -14.42 13.00 -17.57
CA VAL A 239 -14.25 14.42 -17.92
C VAL A 239 -13.46 14.57 -19.22
N ASN A 240 -12.39 13.81 -19.39
CA ASN A 240 -11.54 13.87 -20.59
C ASN A 240 -12.27 13.40 -21.86
N ILE A 241 -13.14 12.38 -21.75
CA ILE A 241 -14.02 11.96 -22.85
C ILE A 241 -14.96 13.11 -23.24
N ILE A 242 -15.58 13.79 -22.26
CA ILE A 242 -16.48 14.91 -22.56
C ILE A 242 -15.72 16.04 -23.28
N ILE A 243 -14.53 16.41 -22.80
CA ILE A 243 -13.68 17.43 -23.42
C ILE A 243 -13.35 17.06 -24.86
N ASN A 244 -12.82 15.85 -25.09
CA ASN A 244 -12.46 15.38 -26.44
C ASN A 244 -13.66 15.40 -27.40
N ARG A 245 -14.84 15.00 -26.94
CA ARG A 245 -16.06 15.02 -27.76
C ARG A 245 -16.50 16.45 -28.07
N ILE A 246 -16.40 17.37 -27.11
CA ILE A 246 -16.69 18.79 -27.35
C ILE A 246 -15.75 19.35 -28.42
N GLU A 247 -14.44 19.08 -28.30
CA GLU A 247 -13.40 19.63 -29.17
C GLU A 247 -13.42 19.04 -30.59
N HIS A 248 -13.69 17.73 -30.71
CA HIS A 248 -13.50 17.02 -31.98
C HIS A 248 -14.81 16.56 -32.65
N GLU A 249 -15.89 16.38 -31.90
CA GLU A 249 -17.17 15.85 -32.42
C GLU A 249 -18.28 16.91 -32.47
N ASN A 250 -17.99 18.18 -32.14
CA ASN A 250 -19.00 19.21 -31.90
C ASN A 250 -20.09 18.76 -30.91
N TYR A 251 -19.73 17.88 -29.98
CA TYR A 251 -20.66 17.35 -29.00
C TYR A 251 -21.11 18.46 -28.05
N ARG A 252 -22.43 18.61 -27.87
CA ARG A 252 -23.00 19.44 -26.81
C ARG A 252 -23.37 18.54 -25.64
N PRO A 253 -22.67 18.60 -24.50
CA PRO A 253 -22.97 17.77 -23.35
C PRO A 253 -24.37 18.05 -22.83
N SER A 254 -25.04 17.00 -22.35
CA SER A 254 -26.31 17.18 -21.67
C SER A 254 -26.10 17.99 -20.37
N ARG A 255 -27.15 18.65 -19.88
CA ARG A 255 -27.07 19.40 -18.61
C ARG A 255 -26.62 18.50 -17.45
N ALA A 256 -27.04 17.24 -17.45
CA ALA A 256 -26.64 16.24 -16.45
C ALA A 256 -25.14 15.91 -16.56
N ASP A 257 -24.62 15.71 -17.77
CA ASP A 257 -23.20 15.40 -18.01
C ASP A 257 -22.30 16.59 -17.65
N ALA A 258 -22.73 17.81 -17.99
CA ALA A 258 -22.01 19.04 -17.65
C ALA A 258 -21.94 19.24 -16.13
N HIS A 259 -23.05 19.08 -15.41
CA HIS A 259 -23.06 19.16 -13.94
C HIS A 259 -22.15 18.09 -13.32
N LYS A 260 -22.25 16.84 -13.79
CA LYS A 260 -21.40 15.75 -13.31
C LYS A 260 -19.92 16.01 -13.55
N ALA A 261 -19.54 16.55 -14.72
CA ALA A 261 -18.16 16.90 -15.03
C ALA A 261 -17.64 18.03 -14.14
N VAL A 262 -18.46 19.06 -13.86
CA VAL A 262 -18.12 20.14 -12.92
C VAL A 262 -17.96 19.60 -11.50
N ASP A 263 -18.85 18.74 -11.04
CA ASP A 263 -18.78 18.15 -9.70
C ASP A 263 -17.53 17.29 -9.51
N ILE A 264 -17.19 16.47 -10.52
CA ILE A 264 -15.94 15.69 -10.54
C ILE A 264 -14.73 16.62 -10.49
N THR A 265 -14.71 17.65 -11.33
CA THR A 265 -13.58 18.60 -11.40
C THR A 265 -13.39 19.33 -10.07
N ASN A 266 -14.47 19.78 -9.45
CA ASN A 266 -14.43 20.42 -8.14
C ASN A 266 -13.93 19.48 -7.05
N ARG A 267 -14.35 18.21 -7.07
CA ARG A 267 -13.90 17.20 -6.10
C ARG A 267 -12.39 16.95 -6.21
N ILE A 268 -11.88 16.84 -7.44
CA ILE A 268 -10.45 16.62 -7.71
C ILE A 268 -9.62 17.83 -7.28
N LEU A 269 -10.10 19.05 -7.52
CA LEU A 269 -9.39 20.28 -7.14
C LEU A 269 -9.34 20.52 -5.62
N MET A 270 -10.26 19.93 -4.87
CA MET A 270 -10.41 20.14 -3.42
C MET A 270 -9.86 18.99 -2.57
N SER A 271 -9.39 17.90 -3.19
CA SER A 271 -8.81 16.72 -2.53
C SER A 271 -7.29 16.78 -2.45
#